data_AF-A0A7Y7DFB5-F1
#
_entry.id   AF-A0A7Y7DFB5-F1
#
_cell.length_a   1.000
_cell.length_b   1.000
_cell.length_c   1.000
_cell.angle_alpha   90.00
_cell.angle_beta   90.00
_cell.angle_gamma   90.00
#
_symmetry.space_group_name_H-M   'P 1'
#
loop_
_entity.id
_entity.type
_entity.pdbx_description
1 polymer ?
#
loop_
_entity_poly.entity_id
_entity_poly.type
_entity_poly.pdbx_seq_one_letter_code
_entity_poly.pdbx_strand_id
1 'polypeptide(L)'
;MSRRDQFIQTLNEGQTFKKDFIILGTGILEGEAITEANVKVPLKTMNRHGLIAGATGTGKTKTLQVIAEQLSLKGVPSVLMDLKGDLSGLAQPGEVKDFIVSRSEKIG
;
A
#
# COMPACT_ATOMS: atom_id res chain seq x y z
N MET A 1 -5.38 -18.35 -22.42
CA MET A 1 -5.35 -17.50 -21.21
C MET A 1 -5.93 -16.15 -21.58
N SER A 2 -6.84 -15.61 -20.76
CA SER A 2 -7.35 -14.25 -21.00
C SER A 2 -6.26 -13.22 -20.71
N ARG A 3 -6.41 -12.00 -21.23
CA ARG A 3 -5.48 -10.89 -20.96
C ARG A 3 -5.40 -10.56 -19.47
N ARG A 4 -6.52 -10.69 -18.74
CA ARG A 4 -6.58 -10.53 -17.29
C ARG A 4 -5.74 -11.60 -16.58
N ASP A 5 -5.87 -12.87 -16.98
CA ASP A 5 -5.10 -13.96 -16.37
C ASP A 5 -3.59 -13.78 -16.57
N GLN A 6 -3.19 -13.38 -17.78
CA GLN A 6 -1.78 -13.10 -18.08
C GLN A 6 -1.24 -11.94 -17.24
N PHE A 7 -2.03 -10.88 -17.05
CA PHE A 7 -1.65 -9.74 -16.22
C PHE A 7 -1.46 -10.13 -14.75
N ILE A 8 -2.42 -10.86 -14.19
CA ILE A 8 -2.36 -11.38 -12.82
C ILE A 8 -1.14 -12.29 -12.65
N GLN A 9 -0.94 -13.21 -13.58
CA GLN A 9 0.20 -14.14 -13.56
C GLN A 9 1.52 -13.38 -13.60
N THR A 10 1.67 -12.42 -14.52
CA THR A 10 2.90 -11.64 -14.67
C THR A 10 3.27 -10.89 -13.39
N LEU A 11 2.30 -10.23 -12.75
CA LEU A 11 2.54 -9.50 -11.50
C LEU A 11 2.87 -10.45 -10.34
N ASN A 12 2.15 -11.56 -10.20
CA ASN A 12 2.37 -12.51 -9.12
C ASN A 12 3.72 -13.23 -9.24
N GLU A 13 4.09 -13.68 -10.44
CA GLU A 13 5.39 -14.32 -10.69
C GLU A 13 6.55 -13.33 -10.50
N GLY A 14 6.41 -12.11 -11.01
CA GLY A 14 7.42 -11.06 -10.88
C GLY A 14 7.63 -10.56 -9.45
N GLN A 15 6.67 -10.78 -8.55
CA GLN A 15 6.70 -10.31 -7.16
C GLN A 15 6.72 -11.46 -6.14
N THR A 16 7.48 -12.50 -6.46
CA THR A 16 7.78 -13.60 -5.54
C THR A 16 9.01 -13.28 -4.71
N PHE A 17 8.85 -13.21 -3.38
CA PHE A 17 9.93 -12.89 -2.45
C PHE A 17 10.14 -14.01 -1.42
N LYS A 18 11.41 -14.36 -1.16
CA LYS A 18 11.78 -15.40 -0.17
C LYS A 18 11.51 -15.01 1.28
N LYS A 19 11.41 -13.71 1.56
CA LYS A 19 11.20 -13.12 2.89
C LYS A 19 9.95 -12.24 2.86
N ASP A 20 9.58 -11.70 4.01
CA ASP A 20 8.47 -10.77 4.14
C ASP A 20 8.52 -9.57 3.18
N PHE A 21 7.32 -9.05 2.93
CA PHE A 21 7.04 -7.89 2.10
C PHE A 21 5.91 -7.07 2.72
N ILE A 22 5.78 -5.83 2.27
CA ILE A 22 4.60 -4.97 2.48
C ILE A 22 3.81 -4.89 1.18
N ILE A 23 2.50 -4.65 1.28
CA ILE A 23 1.64 -4.40 0.13
C ILE A 23 1.45 -2.89 0.00
N LEU A 24 1.76 -2.33 -1.18
CA LEU A 24 1.60 -0.90 -1.46
C LEU A 24 0.30 -0.57 -2.19
N GLY A 25 -0.32 -1.55 -2.83
CA GLY A 25 -1.55 -1.38 -3.58
C GLY A 25 -1.77 -2.56 -4.51
N THR A 26 -2.54 -2.33 -5.58
CA THR A 26 -2.86 -3.37 -6.55
C THR A 26 -2.65 -2.90 -7.99
N GLY A 27 -2.45 -3.85 -8.89
CA GLY A 27 -2.33 -3.62 -10.32
C GLY A 27 -3.63 -3.08 -10.90
N ILE A 28 -3.52 -2.15 -11.85
CA ILE A 28 -4.64 -1.60 -12.61
C ILE A 28 -4.52 -2.09 -14.05
N LEU A 29 -5.57 -2.71 -14.56
CA LEU A 29 -5.68 -3.13 -15.95
C LEU A 29 -6.92 -2.46 -16.56
N GLU A 30 -6.72 -1.68 -17.63
CA GLU A 30 -7.82 -1.02 -18.36
C GLU A 30 -8.68 -0.08 -17.48
N GLY A 31 -8.09 0.49 -16.44
CA GLY A 31 -8.76 1.40 -15.51
C GLY A 31 -9.45 0.69 -14.33
N GLU A 32 -9.48 -0.64 -14.33
CA GLU A 32 -10.01 -1.45 -13.25
C GLU A 32 -8.89 -1.95 -12.33
N ALA A 33 -9.12 -1.87 -11.02
CA ALA A 33 -8.23 -2.46 -10.02
C ALA A 33 -8.42 -3.98 -9.99
N ILE A 34 -7.32 -4.71 -10.07
CA ILE A 34 -7.32 -6.18 -10.12
C ILE A 34 -6.83 -6.68 -8.75
N THR A 35 -7.75 -6.98 -7.83
CA THR A 35 -7.43 -7.27 -6.41
C THR A 35 -6.51 -8.49 -6.23
N GLU A 36 -6.46 -9.38 -7.22
CA GLU A 36 -5.60 -10.56 -7.26
C GLU A 36 -4.15 -10.24 -7.67
N ALA A 37 -3.87 -9.01 -8.10
CA ALA A 37 -2.60 -8.56 -8.64
C ALA A 37 -1.90 -7.54 -7.73
N ASN A 38 -1.71 -7.93 -6.46
CA ASN A 38 -1.09 -7.08 -5.44
C ASN A 38 0.32 -6.60 -5.83
N VAL A 39 0.60 -5.33 -5.56
CA VAL A 39 1.92 -4.70 -5.69
C VAL A 39 2.64 -4.76 -4.34
N LYS A 40 3.70 -5.55 -4.28
CA LYS A 40 4.47 -5.88 -3.08
C LYS A 40 5.87 -5.28 -3.12
N VAL A 41 6.35 -4.85 -1.96
CA VAL A 41 7.73 -4.39 -1.77
C VAL A 41 8.43 -5.27 -0.72
N PRO A 42 9.58 -5.90 -1.04
CA PRO A 42 10.31 -6.71 -0.08
C PRO A 42 10.79 -5.90 1.12
N LEU A 43 10.72 -6.44 2.34
CA LEU A 43 11.26 -5.74 3.52
C LEU A 43 12.76 -5.46 3.38
N LYS A 44 13.52 -6.34 2.71
CA LYS A 44 14.96 -6.15 2.46
C LYS A 44 15.31 -4.91 1.63
N THR A 45 14.34 -4.31 0.92
CA THR A 45 14.58 -3.08 0.14
C THR A 45 14.23 -1.82 0.93
N MET A 46 13.55 -1.95 2.08
CA MET A 46 13.15 -0.83 2.94
C MET A 46 14.31 -0.20 3.71
N ASN A 47 15.52 -0.78 3.61
CA ASN A 47 16.76 -0.16 4.09
C ASN A 47 17.35 0.85 3.09
N ARG A 48 16.68 1.11 1.97
CA ARG A 48 17.04 2.16 1.01
C ARG A 48 16.12 3.36 1.20
N HIS A 49 16.65 4.55 0.94
CA HIS A 49 15.84 5.77 0.93
C HIS A 49 14.80 5.71 -0.20
N GLY A 50 13.59 6.20 0.10
CA GLY A 50 12.51 6.38 -0.85
C GLY A 50 11.98 7.81 -0.81
N LEU A 51 11.27 8.21 -1.85
CA LEU A 51 10.65 9.52 -1.97
C LEU A 51 9.17 9.36 -2.32
N ILE A 52 8.29 9.93 -1.49
CA ILE A 52 6.86 10.04 -1.77
C ILE A 52 6.59 11.50 -2.15
N ALA A 53 6.36 11.75 -3.44
CA ALA A 53 6.07 13.06 -3.99
C ALA A 53 4.68 13.11 -4.64
N GLY A 54 4.07 14.30 -4.68
CA GLY A 54 2.73 14.52 -5.24
C GLY A 54 2.11 15.84 -4.77
N ALA A 55 1.05 16.29 -5.42
CA ALA A 55 0.33 17.51 -5.03
C ALA A 55 -0.44 17.34 -3.69
N THR A 56 -0.93 18.43 -3.11
CA THR A 56 -1.81 18.34 -1.92
C THR A 56 -3.08 17.56 -2.26
N GLY A 57 -3.51 16.68 -1.37
CA GLY A 57 -4.70 15.84 -1.58
C GLY A 57 -4.47 14.54 -2.38
N THR A 58 -3.27 14.28 -2.91
CA THR A 58 -2.99 13.05 -3.69
C THR A 58 -2.65 11.83 -2.83
N GLY A 59 -2.89 11.89 -1.53
CA GLY A 59 -2.70 10.74 -0.63
C GLY A 59 -1.30 10.55 -0.04
N LYS A 60 -0.35 11.49 -0.19
CA LYS A 60 1.02 11.37 0.37
C LYS A 60 1.04 10.92 1.84
N THR A 61 0.29 11.60 2.69
CA THR A 61 0.17 11.27 4.12
C THR A 61 -0.41 9.88 4.32
N LYS A 62 -1.46 9.52 3.55
CA LYS A 62 -2.10 8.21 3.66
C LYS A 62 -1.19 7.07 3.20
N THR A 63 -0.38 7.29 2.16
CA THR A 63 0.64 6.33 1.73
C THR A 63 1.68 6.10 2.82
N LEU A 64 2.17 7.17 3.47
CA LEU A 64 3.11 7.03 4.59
C LEU A 64 2.50 6.27 5.77
N GLN A 65 1.22 6.55 6.08
CA GLN A 65 0.46 5.83 7.11
C GLN A 65 0.38 4.33 6.82
N VAL A 66 0.00 3.94 5.61
CA VAL A 66 -0.10 2.53 5.20
C VAL A 66 1.26 1.82 5.30
N ILE A 67 2.34 2.48 4.85
CA ILE A 67 3.69 1.91 4.98
C ILE A 67 4.05 1.67 6.44
N ALA A 68 3.83 2.66 7.31
CA ALA A 68 4.13 2.55 8.73
C ALA A 68 3.32 1.44 9.42
N GLU A 69 2.02 1.34 9.10
CA GLU A 69 1.15 0.27 9.60
C GLU A 69 1.63 -1.11 9.17
N GLN A 70 1.92 -1.29 7.88
CA GLN A 70 2.41 -2.55 7.33
C GLN A 70 3.77 -2.94 7.92
N LEU A 71 4.68 -1.99 8.14
CA LEU A 71 5.96 -2.22 8.81
C LEU A 71 5.75 -2.64 10.28
N SER A 72 4.85 -1.96 11.00
CA SER A 72 4.49 -2.28 12.38
C SER A 72 3.91 -3.70 12.50
N LEU A 73 3.01 -4.08 11.59
CA LEU A 73 2.44 -5.45 11.51
C LEU A 73 3.51 -6.54 11.26
N LYS A 74 4.66 -6.16 10.69
CA LYS A 74 5.82 -7.03 10.49
C LYS A 74 6.86 -6.93 11.62
N GLY A 75 6.52 -6.24 12.71
CA GLY A 75 7.40 -6.05 13.87
C GLY A 75 8.57 -5.10 13.63
N VAL A 76 8.52 -4.27 12.57
CA VAL A 76 9.57 -3.29 12.25
C VAL A 76 9.26 -1.96 12.94
N PRO A 77 10.09 -1.52 13.91
CA PRO A 77 9.89 -0.23 14.57
C PRO A 77 10.10 0.91 13.57
N SER A 78 9.17 1.87 13.56
CA SER A 78 9.20 3.02 12.66
C SER A 78 9.14 4.32 13.45
N VAL A 79 10.01 5.27 13.11
CA VAL A 79 9.98 6.64 13.65
C VAL A 79 9.45 7.55 12.54
N LEU A 80 8.36 8.27 12.83
CA LEU A 80 7.72 9.19 11.89
C LEU A 80 7.82 10.62 12.41
N MET A 81 8.19 11.55 11.53
CA MET A 81 8.13 12.98 11.83
C MET A 81 6.78 13.53 11.36
N ASP A 82 5.95 13.96 12.30
CA ASP A 82 4.63 14.51 12.00
C ASP A 82 4.62 16.04 12.12
N LEU A 83 4.90 16.72 11.00
CA LEU A 83 4.93 18.19 10.98
C LEU A 83 3.53 18.82 11.00
N LYS A 84 2.50 18.09 10.53
CA LYS A 84 1.15 18.62 10.34
C LYS A 84 0.14 18.10 11.37
N GLY A 85 0.50 17.08 12.14
CA GLY A 85 -0.39 16.40 13.08
C GLY A 85 -1.23 15.28 12.43
N ASP A 86 -1.08 15.05 11.13
CA ASP A 86 -1.92 14.12 10.37
C ASP A 86 -1.50 12.65 10.53
N LEU A 87 -0.29 12.35 11.05
CA LEU A 87 0.22 10.98 11.21
C LEU A 87 -0.11 10.41 12.59
N SER A 88 -0.15 11.25 13.61
CA SER A 88 -0.44 10.86 15.00
C SER A 88 -1.78 10.12 15.16
N GLY A 89 -2.75 10.40 14.28
CA GLY A 89 -4.04 9.70 14.22
C GLY A 89 -3.95 8.19 13.96
N LEU A 90 -2.79 7.67 13.50
CA LEU A 90 -2.54 6.23 13.39
C LEU A 90 -2.65 5.47 14.72
N ALA A 91 -2.45 6.15 15.84
CA ALA A 91 -2.50 5.53 17.16
C ALA A 91 -3.93 5.26 17.65
N GLN A 92 -4.96 5.68 16.91
CA GLN A 92 -6.36 5.53 17.28
C GLN A 92 -7.09 4.65 16.25
N PRO A 93 -8.08 3.83 16.69
CA PRO A 93 -8.96 3.14 15.76
C PRO A 93 -9.69 4.14 14.86
N GLY A 94 -9.76 3.84 13.56
CA GLY A 94 -10.52 4.63 12.60
C GLY A 94 -12.02 4.40 12.72
N GLU A 95 -12.80 5.40 12.33
CA GLU A 95 -14.26 5.26 12.17
C GLU A 95 -14.60 4.83 10.74
N VAL A 96 -15.54 3.89 10.61
CA VAL A 96 -16.07 3.48 9.30
C VAL A 96 -16.94 4.61 8.75
N LYS A 97 -16.64 5.03 7.51
CA LYS A 97 -17.41 6.05 6.76
C LYS A 97 -17.72 5.52 5.37
N ASP A 98 -18.87 5.90 4.81
CA ASP A 98 -19.35 5.35 3.53
C ASP A 98 -18.35 5.51 2.38
N PHE A 99 -17.67 6.67 2.30
CA PHE A 99 -16.65 6.89 1.27
C PHE A 99 -15.44 5.96 1.44
N ILE A 100 -15.11 5.53 2.66
CA ILE A 100 -14.02 4.59 2.95
C ILE A 100 -14.44 3.19 2.50
N VAL A 101 -15.68 2.79 2.82
CA VAL A 101 -16.24 1.50 2.39
C VAL A 101 -16.27 1.40 0.87
N SER A 102 -16.84 2.40 0.19
CA SER A 102 -16.92 2.44 -1.28
C SER A 102 -15.55 2.38 -1.98
N ARG A 103 -14.50 2.87 -1.31
CA ARG A 103 -13.13 2.86 -1.84
C ARG A 103 -12.46 1.52 -1.57
N SER A 104 -12.72 0.92 -0.41
CA SER A 104 -12.19 -0.41 -0.05
C SER A 104 -12.75 -1.47 -1.00
N GLU A 105 -14.06 -1.44 -1.27
CA GLU A 105 -14.72 -2.36 -2.22
C GLU A 105 -14.11 -2.34 -3.63
N LYS A 106 -13.59 -1.18 -4.06
CA LYS A 106 -12.97 -1.05 -5.40
C LYS A 106 -11.56 -1.63 -5.46
N ILE A 107 -10.85 -1.69 -4.35
CA ILE A 107 -9.40 -2.00 -4.33
C ILE A 107 -9.16 -3.41 -3.76
N GLY A 108 -10.18 -3.98 -3.09
CA GLY A 108 -10.07 -5.25 -2.36
C GLY A 108 -9.68 -4.99 -0.91
#